data_AF-A0A4Q3X860-F1
#
_entry.id   AF-A0A4Q3X860-F1
#
_cell.length_a   1.000
_cell.length_b   1.000
_cell.length_c   1.000
_cell.angle_alpha   90.00
_cell.angle_beta   90.00
_cell.angle_gamma   90.00
#
_symmetry.space_group_name_H-M   'P 1'
#
loop_
_entity.id
_entity.type
_entity.pdbx_description
1 polymer ?
#
loop_
_entity_poly.entity_id
_entity_poly.type
_entity_poly.pdbx_seq_one_letter_code
_entity_poly.pdbx_strand_id
1 'polypeptide(L)' 'MSHLHLLGLNHKTAPVEVRERFAVPASRLGHALGYVKSVPGISEATILSTCNRVEIYAWGEA' A
#
# COMPACT_ATOMS: atom_id res chain seq x y z
N MET A 1 2.45 -7.42 -19.97
CA MET A 1 3.62 -6.57 -19.65
C MET A 1 3.49 -6.13 -18.21
N SER A 2 4.45 -6.50 -17.36
CA SER A 2 4.46 -6.12 -15.95
C SER A 2 4.82 -4.64 -15.78
N HIS A 3 4.17 -3.98 -14.82
CA HIS A 3 4.40 -2.57 -14.47
C HIS A 3 4.56 -2.40 -12.97
N LEU A 4 5.17 -1.28 -12.57
CA LEU A 4 5.17 -0.83 -11.19
C LEU A 4 3.92 0.00 -10.94
N HIS A 5 3.07 -0.49 -10.06
CA HIS A 5 1.85 0.17 -9.61
C HIS A 5 2.08 0.84 -8.26
N LEU A 6 1.54 2.04 -8.10
CA LEU A 6 1.48 2.75 -6.83
C LEU A 6 0.04 3.11 -6.55
N LEU A 7 -0.47 2.64 -5.41
CA LEU A 7 -1.78 3.02 -4.89
C LEU A 7 -1.63 3.56 -3.48
N GLY A 8 -2.20 4.74 -3.19
CA GLY A 8 -2.14 5.29 -1.85
C GLY A 8 -2.51 6.75 -1.75
N LEU A 9 -2.21 7.30 -0.58
CA LEU A 9 -2.51 8.68 -0.19
C LEU A 9 -1.29 9.29 0.52
N ASN A 10 -1.14 10.60 0.39
CA ASN A 10 -0.08 11.36 1.05
C ASN A 10 -0.57 12.73 1.53
N HIS A 11 0.25 13.41 2.33
CA HIS A 11 -0.08 14.71 2.93
C HIS A 11 -0.38 15.85 1.93
N LYS A 12 0.00 15.71 0.65
CA LYS A 12 -0.29 16.73 -0.37
C LYS A 12 -1.73 16.61 -0.89
N THR A 13 -2.32 15.42 -0.86
CA THR A 13 -3.62 15.13 -1.48
C THR A 13 -4.68 14.69 -0.48
N ALA A 14 -4.29 14.28 0.74
CA ALA A 14 -5.21 13.82 1.77
C ALA A 14 -4.88 14.45 3.15
N PRO A 15 -5.89 15.00 3.85
CA PRO A 15 -5.71 15.53 5.20
C PRO A 15 -5.42 14.38 6.19
N VAL A 16 -4.95 14.74 7.39
CA VAL A 16 -4.44 13.76 8.36
C VAL A 16 -5.52 12.79 8.83
N GLU A 17 -6.74 13.26 9.04
CA GLU A 17 -7.89 12.49 9.52
C GLU A 17 -8.33 11.42 8.50
N VAL A 18 -8.08 11.65 7.21
CA VAL A 18 -8.28 10.64 6.17
C VAL A 18 -7.14 9.63 6.24
N ARG A 19 -5.88 10.07 6.30
CA ARG A 19 -4.72 9.17 6.30
C ARG A 19 -4.67 8.23 7.51
N GLU A 20 -5.09 8.70 8.68
CA GLU A 20 -5.17 7.87 9.89
C GLU A 20 -6.12 6.67 9.74
N ARG A 21 -7.19 6.81 8.95
CA ARG A 21 -8.13 5.71 8.67
C ARG A 21 -7.51 4.61 7.81
N PHE A 22 -6.46 4.92 7.06
CA PHE A 22 -5.75 3.97 6.21
C PHE A 22 -4.44 3.48 6.83
N ALA A 23 -3.99 4.08 7.95
CA ALA A 23 -2.75 3.70 8.60
C ALA A 23 -2.75 2.20 8.93
N VAL A 24 -1.71 1.49 8.49
CA VAL A 24 -1.54 0.06 8.75
C VAL A 24 -0.62 -0.11 9.96
N PRO A 25 -1.12 -0.62 11.11
CA PRO A 25 -0.27 -0.87 12.26
C PRO A 25 0.82 -1.90 11.93
N ALA A 26 1.99 -1.78 12.54
CA ALA A 26 3.11 -2.69 12.32
C ALA A 26 2.73 -4.17 12.53
N SER A 27 1.89 -4.45 13.53
CA SER A 27 1.37 -5.80 13.82
C SER A 27 0.50 -6.39 12.71
N ARG A 28 -0.06 -5.56 11.83
CA ARG A 28 -0.91 -5.98 10.69
C ARG A 28 -0.20 -5.94 9.35
N LEU A 29 1.00 -5.37 9.25
CA LEU A 29 1.73 -5.23 7.98
C LEU A 29 1.96 -6.57 7.30
N GLY A 30 2.35 -7.62 8.03
CA GLY A 30 2.56 -8.95 7.44
C GLY A 30 1.29 -9.53 6.81
N HIS A 31 0.15 -9.42 7.50
CA HIS A 31 -1.14 -9.86 6.98
C HIS A 31 -1.59 -9.02 5.78
N ALA A 32 -1.48 -7.70 5.86
CA ALA A 32 -1.84 -6.80 4.77
C ALA A 32 -0.99 -7.05 3.51
N LEU A 33 0.32 -7.27 3.68
CA LEU A 33 1.21 -7.60 2.58
C LEU A 33 0.84 -8.96 1.97
N GLY A 34 0.53 -9.96 2.79
CA GLY A 34 0.02 -11.27 2.34
C GLY A 34 -1.23 -11.14 1.47
N TYR A 35 -2.17 -10.28 1.87
CA TYR A 35 -3.37 -9.99 1.09
C TYR A 35 -3.04 -9.35 -0.27
N VAL A 36 -2.16 -8.35 -0.31
CA VAL A 36 -1.74 -7.72 -1.58
C VAL A 36 -1.06 -8.72 -2.50
N LYS A 37 -0.15 -9.55 -1.96
CA LYS A 37 0.52 -10.61 -2.74
C LYS A 37 -0.40 -11.74 -3.20
N SER A 38 -1.59 -11.87 -2.61
CA SER A 38 -2.59 -12.87 -3.06
C SER A 38 -3.37 -12.43 -4.29
N VAL A 39 -3.27 -11.15 -4.69
CA VAL A 39 -3.93 -10.62 -5.88
C VAL A 39 -3.30 -11.24 -7.14
N PRO A 40 -4.10 -11.88 -8.02
CA PRO A 40 -3.59 -12.42 -9.27
C PRO A 40 -2.87 -11.36 -10.10
N GLY A 41 -1.73 -11.72 -10.67
CA GLY A 41 -0.91 -10.82 -11.49
C GLY A 41 0.11 -9.99 -10.71
N ILE A 42 0.06 -9.95 -9.37
CA ILE A 42 1.10 -9.31 -8.52
C ILE A 42 2.18 -10.32 -8.16
N SER A 43 3.44 -10.05 -8.53
CA SER A 43 4.59 -10.89 -8.15
C SER A 43 5.33 -10.37 -6.93
N GLU A 44 5.41 -9.05 -6.77
CA GLU A 44 6.06 -8.39 -5.64
C GLU A 44 5.20 -7.25 -5.12
N ALA A 45 5.28 -6.99 -3.82
CA ALA A 45 4.60 -5.86 -3.21
C ALA A 45 5.35 -5.37 -1.97
N THR A 46 5.15 -4.11 -1.61
CA THR A 46 5.53 -3.53 -0.32
C THR A 46 4.51 -2.48 0.13
N ILE A 47 4.43 -2.26 1.44
CA ILE A 47 3.53 -1.29 2.06
C ILE A 47 4.36 -0.28 2.84
N LEU A 48 4.18 1.00 2.53
CA LEU A 48 4.79 2.12 3.24
C LEU A 48 3.71 2.89 4.00
N SER A 49 3.64 2.68 5.32
CA SER A 49 2.67 3.35 6.19
C SER A 49 3.41 4.21 7.22
N THR A 50 3.30 5.52 7.11
CA THR A 50 3.92 6.52 7.98
C THR A 50 2.93 7.63 8.32
N CYS A 51 3.33 8.59 9.15
CA CYS A 51 2.50 9.76 9.44
C CYS A 51 2.26 10.69 8.24
N ASN A 52 2.96 10.55 7.11
CA ASN A 52 2.85 11.44 5.95
C ASN A 52 2.26 10.77 4.71
N ARG A 53 2.17 9.43 4.70
CA ARG A 53 1.74 8.63 3.55
C ARG A 53 1.35 7.22 3.97
N VAL A 54 0.38 6.67 3.23
CA VAL A 54 0.04 5.25 3.24
C VAL A 54 -0.02 4.81 1.80
N GLU A 55 0.94 3.98 1.38
CA GLU A 55 1.14 3.60 -0.01
C GLU A 55 1.42 2.09 -0.13
N ILE A 56 0.90 1.51 -1.20
CA ILE A 56 1.15 0.15 -1.65
C ILE A 56 1.88 0.26 -2.99
N TYR A 57 3.05 -0.36 -3.05
CA TYR A 57 3.80 -0.51 -4.29
C TYR A 57 3.71 -1.97 -4.72
N ALA A 58 3.43 -2.23 -5.99
CA ALA A 58 3.29 -3.58 -6.49
C ALA A 58 3.87 -3.74 -7.90
N TRP A 59 4.56 -4.84 -8.17
CA TRP A 59 5.07 -5.19 -9.50
C TRP A 59 4.21 -6.33 -10.06
N GLY A 60 3.64 -6.13 -11.25
CA GLY A 60 2.73 -7.11 -11.80
C GLY A 60 1.99 -6.71 -13.08
N GLU A 61 1.20 -7.64 -13.61
CA GLU A 61 0.29 -7.43 -14.75
C GLU A 61 -1.12 -7.02 -14.32
N ALA A 62 -1.27 -6.58 -13.07
CA ALA A 62 -2.54 -6.10 -12.51
C ALA A 62 -3.17 -4.98 -13.35
#